data_AF-A0A4C1TKA0-F1
#
_entry.id   AF-A0A4C1TKA0-F1
#
_cell.length_a   1.000
_cell.length_b   1.000
_cell.length_c   1.000
_cell.angle_alpha   90.00
_cell.angle_beta   90.00
_cell.angle_gamma   90.00
#
_symmetry.space_group_name_H-M   'P 1'
#
loop_
_entity.id
_entity.type
_entity.pdbx_description
1 polymer ?
#
loop_
_entity_poly.entity_id
_entity_poly.type
_entity_poly.pdbx_seq_one_letter_code
_entity_poly.pdbx_strand_id
1 'polypeptide(L)' 'MLKSLVVKCHASRCQDENRKAARESLTEKLDQMINGENSVAEQKRRIAVKKFKTAEYKKQKKVLMIKAWKEREGIK' A
#
# COMPACT_ATOMS: atom_id res chain seq x y z
N MET A 1 -14.14 -24.82 10.71
CA MET A 1 -13.18 -24.90 11.84
C MET A 1 -12.57 -23.51 12.01
N LEU A 2 -12.99 -22.73 13.01
CA LEU A 2 -12.44 -21.39 13.22
C LEU A 2 -11.03 -21.52 13.80
N LYS A 3 -10.02 -21.08 13.04
CA LYS A 3 -8.64 -20.98 13.55
C LYS A 3 -8.60 -19.99 14.71
N SER A 4 -7.94 -20.37 15.80
CA SER A 4 -7.63 -19.43 16.89
C SER A 4 -6.62 -18.40 16.39
N LEU A 5 -6.97 -17.12 16.44
CA LEU A 5 -6.12 -16.00 16.04
C LEU A 5 -5.50 -15.37 17.29
N VAL A 6 -4.19 -15.52 17.45
CA VAL A 6 -3.43 -14.98 18.60
C VAL A 6 -2.47 -13.90 18.12
N VAL A 7 -2.47 -12.75 18.78
CA VAL A 7 -1.55 -11.63 18.51
C VAL A 7 -0.76 -11.31 19.77
N LYS A 8 0.58 -11.32 19.64
CA LYS A 8 1.51 -10.85 20.67
C LYS A 8 2.00 -9.45 20.27
N CYS A 9 2.07 -8.52 21.22
CA CYS A 9 2.53 -7.16 20.97
C CYS A 9 3.49 -6.70 22.09
N HIS A 10 4.65 -6.21 21.69
CA HIS A 10 5.64 -5.57 22.56
C HIS A 10 6.31 -4.44 21.77
N ALA A 11 5.54 -3.38 21.50
CA ALA A 11 5.98 -2.23 20.70
C ALA A 11 6.52 -1.08 21.57
N SER A 12 6.03 -0.92 22.80
CA SER A 12 6.53 0.06 23.76
C SER A 12 6.68 -0.54 25.16
N ARG A 13 7.30 0.23 26.07
CA ARG A 13 7.37 -0.11 27.50
C ARG A 13 6.01 0.04 28.20
N CYS A 14 5.06 0.74 27.59
CA CYS A 14 3.73 0.97 28.14
C CYS A 14 2.77 -0.15 27.73
N GLN A 15 2.23 -0.88 28.71
CA GLN A 15 1.31 -1.97 28.43
C GLN A 15 0.01 -1.48 27.77
N ASP A 16 -0.45 -0.26 28.08
CA ASP A 16 -1.69 0.30 27.54
C ASP A 16 -1.59 0.58 26.04
N GLU A 17 -0.46 1.13 25.60
CA GLU A 17 -0.15 1.33 24.19
C GLU A 17 -0.06 -0.01 23.46
N ASN A 18 0.65 -0.99 24.06
CA ASN A 18 0.73 -2.34 23.51
C ASN A 18 -0.65 -3.00 23.36
N ARG A 19 -1.57 -2.80 24.33
CA ARG A 19 -2.94 -3.32 24.23
C ARG A 19 -3.71 -2.66 23.09
N LYS A 20 -3.54 -1.36 22.86
CA LYS A 20 -4.18 -0.65 21.73
C LYS A 20 -3.65 -1.17 20.40
N ALA A 21 -2.33 -1.21 20.23
CA ALA A 21 -1.68 -1.71 19.02
C ALA A 21 -1.99 -3.20 18.75
N ALA A 22 -2.08 -4.03 19.80
CA ALA A 22 -2.47 -5.43 19.66
C ALA A 22 -3.89 -5.59 19.11
N ARG A 23 -4.84 -4.74 19.55
CA ARG A 23 -6.22 -4.76 19.03
C ARG A 23 -6.27 -4.34 17.57
N GLU A 24 -5.57 -3.28 17.21
CA GLU A 24 -5.48 -2.82 15.81
C GLU A 24 -4.94 -3.93 14.91
N SER A 25 -3.81 -4.55 15.29
CA SER A 25 -3.21 -5.65 14.53
C SER A 25 -4.11 -6.88 14.48
N LEU A 26 -4.85 -7.18 15.55
CA LEU A 26 -5.82 -8.28 15.58
C LEU A 26 -6.96 -8.03 14.59
N THR A 27 -7.52 -6.82 14.59
CA THR A 27 -8.59 -6.43 13.66
C THR A 27 -8.13 -6.51 12.22
N GLU A 28 -6.92 -6.04 11.89
CA GLU A 28 -6.38 -6.13 10.53
C GLU A 28 -6.19 -7.58 10.08
N LYS A 29 -5.64 -8.45 10.95
CA LYS A 29 -5.47 -9.87 10.63
C LYS A 29 -6.80 -10.59 10.48
N LEU A 30 -7.79 -10.23 11.31
CA LEU A 30 -9.13 -10.78 11.21
C LEU A 30 -9.80 -10.37 9.90
N ASP A 31 -9.69 -9.08 9.52
CA ASP A 31 -10.19 -8.56 8.24
C ASP A 31 -9.55 -9.29 7.06
N GLN A 32 -8.22 -9.48 7.07
CA GLN A 32 -7.54 -10.27 6.04
C GLN A 32 -8.00 -11.72 6.00
N MET A 33 -8.24 -12.36 7.15
CA MET A 33 -8.66 -13.76 7.22
C MET A 33 -10.08 -13.96 6.69
N ILE A 34 -11.01 -13.05 7.00
CA ILE A 34 -12.42 -13.15 6.61
C ILE A 34 -12.66 -12.59 5.21
N ASN A 35 -12.14 -11.40 4.93
CA ASN A 35 -12.44 -10.66 3.70
C ASN A 35 -11.39 -10.86 2.61
N GLY A 36 -10.19 -11.35 2.93
CA GLY A 36 -9.15 -11.70 1.95
C GLY A 36 -8.81 -10.55 1.01
N GLU A 37 -9.08 -10.73 -0.28
CA GLU A 37 -8.84 -9.71 -1.31
C GLU A 37 -9.71 -8.44 -1.16
N ASN A 38 -10.80 -8.55 -0.43
CA ASN A 38 -11.68 -7.43 -0.11
C ASN A 38 -11.34 -6.78 1.24
N SER A 39 -10.28 -7.22 1.93
CA SER A 39 -9.79 -6.54 3.13
C SER A 39 -9.39 -5.10 2.84
N VAL A 40 -9.50 -4.24 3.85
CA VAL A 40 -9.17 -2.81 3.74
C VAL A 40 -7.69 -2.61 3.37
N ALA A 41 -6.81 -3.47 3.91
CA ALA A 41 -5.39 -3.46 3.58
C ALA A 41 -5.16 -3.69 2.08
N GLU A 42 -5.83 -4.69 1.50
CA GLU A 42 -5.68 -5.03 0.09
C GLU A 42 -6.30 -3.96 -0.83
N GLN A 43 -7.45 -3.41 -0.44
CA GLN A 43 -8.06 -2.28 -1.14
C GLN A 43 -7.10 -1.08 -1.21
N LYS A 44 -6.48 -0.70 -0.08
CA LYS A 44 -5.48 0.38 -0.02
C LYS A 44 -4.29 0.08 -0.92
N ARG A 45 -3.80 -1.17 -0.92
CA ARG A 45 -2.69 -1.62 -1.79
C ARG A 45 -3.04 -1.43 -3.27
N ARG A 46 -4.23 -1.86 -3.71
CA ARG A 46 -4.69 -1.68 -5.11
C ARG A 46 -4.74 -0.22 -5.52
N ILE A 47 -5.27 0.64 -4.65
CA ILE A 47 -5.35 2.09 -4.90
C ILE A 47 -3.95 2.68 -5.03
N ALA A 48 -3.03 2.34 -4.13
CA ALA A 48 -1.64 2.81 -4.17
C ALA A 48 -0.92 2.37 -5.45
N VAL A 49 -1.06 1.09 -5.84
CA VAL A 49 -0.49 0.55 -7.08
C VAL A 49 -1.06 1.26 -8.31
N LYS A 50 -2.38 1.51 -8.35
CA LYS A 50 -3.02 2.25 -9.45
C LYS A 50 -2.48 3.67 -9.58
N LYS A 51 -2.33 4.38 -8.45
CA LYS A 51 -1.73 5.73 -8.41
C LYS A 51 -0.29 5.70 -8.91
N PHE A 52 0.52 4.76 -8.43
CA PHE A 52 1.91 4.59 -8.85
C PHE A 52 2.03 4.34 -10.36
N LYS A 53 1.29 3.37 -10.91
CA LYS A 53 1.30 3.06 -12.35
C LYS A 53 0.90 4.27 -13.20
N THR A 54 -0.10 5.03 -12.75
CA THR A 54 -0.55 6.24 -13.46
C THR A 54 0.53 7.32 -13.47
N ALA A 55 1.22 7.52 -12.34
CA ALA A 55 2.31 8.49 -12.22
C ALA A 55 3.49 8.10 -13.13
N GLU A 56 3.90 6.83 -13.11
CA GLU A 56 4.97 6.31 -13.96
C GLU A 56 4.63 6.44 -15.45
N TYR A 57 3.41 6.09 -15.84
CA TYR A 57 2.95 6.28 -17.23
C TYR A 57 3.05 7.75 -17.67
N LYS A 58 2.58 8.69 -16.84
CA LYS A 58 2.66 10.13 -17.13
C LYS A 58 4.11 10.61 -17.25
N LYS A 59 4.99 10.14 -16.37
CA LYS A 59 6.42 10.44 -16.38
C LYS A 59 7.08 9.95 -17.68
N GLN A 60 6.86 8.70 -18.06
CA GLN A 60 7.39 8.13 -19.30
C GLN A 60 6.87 8.89 -20.52
N LYS A 61 5.56 9.19 -20.57
CA LYS A 61 4.97 9.99 -21.65
C LYS A 61 5.63 11.37 -21.75
N LYS A 62 5.86 12.05 -20.63
CA LYS A 62 6.54 13.35 -20.62
C LYS A 62 7.96 13.25 -21.16
N VAL A 63 8.72 12.24 -20.75
CA VAL A 63 10.10 12.02 -21.25
C VAL A 63 10.11 11.80 -22.76
N LEU A 64 9.19 10.98 -23.28
CA LEU A 64 9.06 10.74 -24.73
C LEU A 64 8.71 12.02 -25.49
N MET A 65 7.78 12.83 -24.96
CA MET A 65 7.41 14.11 -25.59
C MET A 65 8.57 15.10 -25.60
N ILE A 66 9.33 15.20 -24.51
CA ILE A 66 10.52 16.07 -24.44
C ILE A 66 11.58 15.59 -25.44
N LYS A 67 11.81 14.27 -25.53
CA LYS A 67 12.76 13.70 -26.49
C LYS A 67 12.34 14.04 -27.93
N ALA A 68 11.08 13.81 -28.29
CA ALA A 68 10.56 14.11 -29.63
C ALA A 68 10.60 15.62 -29.96
N TRP A 69 10.42 16.49 -28.96
CA TRP A 69 10.57 17.94 -29.12
C TRP A 69 12.04 18.32 -29.36
N LYS A 70 12.96 17.80 -28.54
CA LYS A 70 14.40 18.03 -28.72
C LYS A 70 14.90 17.57 -30.10
N GLU A 71 14.45 16.40 -30.56
CA GLU A 71 14.77 15.88 -31.90
C GLU A 71 14.25 16.80 -33.02
N ARG A 72 13.05 17.36 -32.87
CA ARG A 72 12.45 18.31 -33.83
C ARG A 72 13.19 19.63 -33.89
N GLU A 73 13.57 20.18 -32.74
CA GLU A 73 14.26 21.47 -32.65
C GLU A 73 15.78 21.35 -32.92
N GLY A 74 16.30 20.13 -33.14
CA GLY A 74 17.73 19.88 -33.36
C GLY A 74 18.60 20.15 -32.12
N ILE A 75 18.00 20.25 -30.94
CA ILE A 75 18.68 20.54 -29.68
C ILE A 75 19.14 19.20 -29.08
N LYS A 76 20.45 18.93 -29.16
CA LYS A 76 21.08 17.75 -28.56
C LYS A 76 21.10 17.85 -27.02
#